data_AF-A0A6H5JCY8-F1
#
_entry.id   AF-A0A6H5JCY8-F1
#
_cell.length_a   1.000
_cell.length_b   1.000
_cell.length_c   1.000
_cell.angle_alpha   90.00
_cell.angle_beta   90.00
_cell.angle_gamma   90.00
#
_symmetry.space_group_name_H-M   'P 1'
#
loop_
_entity.id
_entity.type
_entity.pdbx_description
1 polymer ?
#
loop_
_entity_poly.entity_id
_entity_poly.type
_entity_poly.pdbx_seq_one_letter_code
_entity_poly.pdbx_strand_id
1 'polypeptide(L)'
;MRGWNADWTTKSFQPVDQLECDGWVDHPVMVIQRDTFANLFHDSEDFVNAFLAMSILRKRPGDVQVLLTDLYPRGPFWPMWDKVFGVGRSTLTAWDVGLEYGTGKVCFRDLTVGIFGPAAPTTMARMVTPCFHTALVRAYSDFVIRLVFCSNNNLVFVSKTVRGRGLDLQGMTSYASPPSKKVVVTWMARRSSVQWPERAFCSEDGRDSFFTCEYFSHLDTRELQRKVKNEADVRDDKAWPSHTPHSGVVQGLKALEGEEFSNGAVVEVRDADYNLLSFEEQIKHDLETDVMVPLLWTRRLGHTLYNPVSPRAKIERGKLLIFPCPSISTSPVFLVAGTPIDAHKIGPHGAGLFHIIFTPDRASLIELQIDQTKARKHFNNLAKWSGHGYKASGGPNPVNVADTVGMVREAIGDMDLSRH
;
A
#
# COMPACT_ATOMS: atom_id res chain seq x y z
N MET A 1 19.07 -0.36 -24.39
CA MET A 1 17.70 -0.82 -24.06
C MET A 1 16.76 0.37 -24.24
N ARG A 2 15.46 0.17 -24.50
CA ARG A 2 14.49 1.27 -24.60
C ARG A 2 14.00 1.68 -23.21
N GLY A 3 14.86 2.36 -22.45
CA GLY A 3 14.46 3.13 -21.26
C GLY A 3 15.39 3.05 -20.07
N TRP A 4 14.95 3.68 -18.99
CA TRP A 4 15.80 4.21 -17.92
C TRP A 4 15.63 3.43 -16.61
N ASN A 5 16.54 2.50 -16.31
CA ASN A 5 16.68 2.00 -14.94
C ASN A 5 17.59 2.95 -14.15
N ALA A 6 17.03 3.69 -13.20
CA ALA A 6 17.80 4.55 -12.30
C ALA A 6 17.49 4.16 -10.85
N ASP A 7 18.18 3.10 -10.37
CA ASP A 7 18.33 2.87 -8.93
C ASP A 7 19.12 4.05 -8.35
N TRP A 8 18.44 4.90 -7.59
CA TRP A 8 19.07 6.06 -6.93
C TRP A 8 19.55 5.74 -5.51
N THR A 9 19.31 4.50 -5.02
CA THR A 9 19.67 4.08 -3.65
C THR A 9 21.13 3.63 -3.53
N THR A 10 21.80 3.22 -4.61
CA THR A 10 23.18 2.71 -4.56
C THR A 10 24.15 3.37 -5.57
N LYS A 11 25.11 4.17 -5.05
CA LYS A 11 26.20 4.82 -5.81
C LYS A 11 25.78 5.72 -6.98
N SER A 12 24.56 6.23 -6.93
CA SER A 12 23.87 6.87 -8.07
C SER A 12 24.14 8.37 -8.19
N PHE A 13 24.66 8.99 -7.13
CA PHE A 13 25.03 10.40 -7.11
C PHE A 13 26.53 10.54 -7.26
N GLN A 14 26.94 11.19 -8.36
CA GLN A 14 28.32 11.59 -8.62
C GLN A 14 28.35 13.11 -8.82
N PRO A 15 29.25 13.85 -8.14
CA PRO A 15 29.44 15.27 -8.42
C PRO A 15 30.03 15.42 -9.84
N VAL A 16 29.60 16.45 -10.55
CA VAL A 16 30.14 16.83 -11.86
C VAL A 16 30.38 18.34 -11.88
N ASP A 17 31.53 18.77 -12.41
CA ASP A 17 31.92 20.18 -12.42
C ASP A 17 31.11 21.00 -13.43
N GLN A 18 30.70 20.37 -14.54
CA GLN A 18 29.77 20.91 -15.53
C GLN A 18 28.75 19.84 -15.93
N LEU A 19 27.49 20.26 -16.03
CA LEU A 19 26.37 19.38 -16.37
C LEU A 19 26.17 19.37 -17.89
N GLU A 20 26.59 18.30 -18.55
CA GLU A 20 26.35 18.06 -19.98
C GLU A 20 24.95 17.47 -20.21
N CYS A 21 24.15 18.12 -21.05
CA CYS A 21 22.73 17.82 -21.25
C CYS A 21 22.38 17.86 -22.74
N ASP A 22 21.77 16.79 -23.24
CA ASP A 22 21.15 16.74 -24.58
C ASP A 22 19.74 17.36 -24.58
N GLY A 23 19.10 17.42 -23.41
CA GLY A 23 17.79 18.03 -23.23
C GLY A 23 17.55 18.54 -21.80
N TRP A 24 16.61 19.47 -21.65
CA TRP A 24 16.22 20.05 -20.37
C TRP A 24 14.73 19.89 -20.10
N VAL A 25 14.40 19.56 -18.86
CA VAL A 25 13.04 19.59 -18.30
C VAL A 25 12.96 20.79 -17.35
N ASP A 26 12.18 21.80 -17.77
CA ASP A 26 12.10 23.10 -17.09
C ASP A 26 10.98 23.20 -16.04
N HIS A 27 10.11 22.17 -15.91
CA HIS A 27 9.11 22.09 -14.83
C HIS A 27 9.60 21.24 -13.64
N PRO A 28 9.03 21.43 -12.44
CA PRO A 28 9.37 20.62 -11.27
C PRO A 28 9.11 19.12 -11.47
N VAL A 29 10.10 18.31 -11.12
CA VAL A 29 10.04 16.84 -11.21
C VAL A 29 10.31 16.22 -9.85
N MET A 30 9.57 15.17 -9.52
CA MET A 30 9.85 14.27 -8.39
C MET A 30 10.16 12.86 -8.91
N VAL A 31 11.38 12.39 -8.70
CA VAL A 31 11.75 10.99 -9.00
C VAL A 31 11.47 10.10 -7.78
N ILE A 32 10.83 8.95 -8.02
CA ILE A 32 10.49 7.96 -7.01
C ILE A 32 10.93 6.59 -7.55
N GLN A 33 11.46 5.74 -6.67
CA GLN A 33 11.76 4.34 -6.96
C GLN A 33 10.93 3.53 -5.98
N ARG A 34 9.95 2.79 -6.47
CA ARG A 34 9.04 2.06 -5.60
C ARG A 34 9.73 0.85 -4.95
N ASP A 35 9.37 0.50 -3.70
CA ASP A 35 9.82 -0.75 -3.07
C ASP A 35 9.19 -1.98 -3.76
N THR A 36 7.96 -1.81 -4.24
CA THR A 36 7.22 -2.80 -5.03
C THR A 36 6.05 -2.10 -5.75
N PHE A 37 5.20 -2.85 -6.47
CA PHE A 37 4.10 -2.27 -7.27
C PHE A 37 2.72 -2.83 -6.94
N ALA A 38 2.66 -3.76 -5.98
CA ALA A 38 1.48 -4.60 -5.76
C ALA A 38 1.32 -5.09 -4.31
N ASN A 39 2.05 -4.54 -3.34
CA ASN A 39 1.80 -4.79 -1.93
C ASN A 39 1.46 -3.46 -1.24
N LEU A 40 0.18 -3.28 -0.89
CA LEU A 40 -0.30 -1.99 -0.39
C LEU A 40 0.48 -1.46 0.82
N PHE A 41 1.08 -2.32 1.67
CA PHE A 41 1.92 -1.85 2.77
C PHE A 41 3.10 -1.04 2.25
N HIS A 42 3.86 -1.65 1.34
CA HIS A 42 5.09 -1.11 0.77
C HIS A 42 4.82 -0.01 -0.25
N ASP A 43 3.83 -0.18 -1.15
CA ASP A 43 3.39 0.89 -2.04
C ASP A 43 2.92 2.13 -1.25
N SER A 44 2.28 1.95 -0.09
CA SER A 44 1.89 3.07 0.79
C SER A 44 3.06 3.73 1.51
N GLU A 45 4.20 3.06 1.67
CA GLU A 45 5.42 3.71 2.13
C GLU A 45 5.85 4.81 1.14
N ASP A 46 5.86 4.48 -0.16
CA ASP A 46 6.20 5.39 -1.24
C ASP A 46 5.16 6.52 -1.39
N PHE A 47 3.85 6.22 -1.29
CA PHE A 47 2.79 7.24 -1.33
C PHE A 47 2.89 8.23 -0.16
N VAL A 48 3.07 7.75 1.08
CA VAL A 48 3.20 8.61 2.27
C VAL A 48 4.47 9.45 2.19
N ASN A 49 5.58 8.87 1.72
CA ASN A 49 6.84 9.60 1.50
C ASN A 49 6.70 10.68 0.42
N ALA A 50 6.02 10.41 -0.69
CA ALA A 50 5.75 11.39 -1.74
C ALA A 50 4.88 12.55 -1.21
N PHE A 51 3.79 12.24 -0.49
CA PHE A 51 2.92 13.23 0.14
C PHE A 51 3.68 14.10 1.16
N LEU A 52 4.52 13.49 2.01
CA LEU A 52 5.37 14.20 2.96
C LEU A 52 6.38 15.12 2.25
N ALA A 53 7.07 14.63 1.23
CA ALA A 53 8.04 15.40 0.46
C ALA A 53 7.38 16.60 -0.23
N MET A 54 6.23 16.40 -0.90
CA MET A 54 5.46 17.50 -1.49
C MET A 54 5.02 18.53 -0.43
N SER A 55 4.53 18.07 0.73
CA SER A 55 4.09 18.93 1.82
C SER A 55 5.21 19.78 2.42
N ILE A 56 6.37 19.17 2.70
CA ILE A 56 7.56 19.84 3.26
C ILE A 56 8.12 20.86 2.26
N LEU A 57 8.24 20.48 0.99
CA LEU A 57 8.76 21.35 -0.07
C LEU A 57 7.72 22.35 -0.60
N ARG A 58 6.49 22.34 -0.04
CA ARG A 58 5.35 23.18 -0.44
C ARG A 58 4.98 23.07 -1.93
N LYS A 59 5.26 21.91 -2.53
CA LYS A 59 4.92 21.61 -3.92
C LYS A 59 3.48 21.09 -4.02
N ARG A 60 2.73 21.53 -5.03
CA ARG A 60 1.37 21.02 -5.30
C ARG A 60 1.47 19.89 -6.35
N PRO A 61 0.65 18.82 -6.28
CA PRO A 61 0.65 17.76 -7.31
C PRO A 61 0.38 18.26 -8.74
N GLY A 62 -0.33 19.38 -8.88
CA GLY A 62 -0.57 20.02 -10.18
C GLY A 62 0.69 20.67 -10.81
N ASP A 63 1.71 20.98 -10.02
CA ASP A 63 2.93 21.64 -10.49
C ASP A 63 4.11 20.67 -10.69
N VAL A 64 3.99 19.43 -10.20
CA VAL A 64 5.06 18.43 -10.18
C VAL A 64 4.72 17.28 -11.11
N GLN A 65 5.66 16.88 -11.97
CA GLN A 65 5.58 15.59 -12.64
C GLN A 65 6.27 14.53 -11.78
N VAL A 66 5.60 13.40 -11.54
CA VAL A 66 6.24 12.23 -10.94
C VAL A 66 6.86 11.36 -12.04
N LEU A 67 8.10 10.92 -11.81
CA LEU A 67 8.79 9.93 -12.63
C LEU A 67 9.12 8.72 -11.76
N LEU A 68 8.65 7.54 -12.15
CA LEU A 68 8.96 6.28 -11.48
C LEU A 68 10.18 5.66 -12.16
N THR A 69 11.29 5.51 -11.43
CA THR A 69 12.59 5.06 -11.98
C THR A 69 12.81 3.56 -11.91
N ASP A 70 11.88 2.83 -11.30
CA ASP A 70 11.86 1.37 -11.25
C ASP A 70 11.30 0.74 -12.54
N LEU A 71 11.54 -0.56 -12.72
CA LEU A 71 11.12 -1.33 -13.90
C LEU A 71 9.82 -2.11 -13.69
N TYR A 72 9.06 -1.81 -12.63
CA TYR A 72 7.78 -2.47 -12.38
C TYR A 72 6.69 -1.92 -13.31
N PRO A 73 5.62 -2.69 -13.59
CA PRO A 73 4.51 -2.19 -14.37
C PRO A 73 3.72 -1.14 -13.59
N ARG A 74 2.67 -0.60 -14.24
CA ARG A 74 1.75 0.36 -13.62
C ARG A 74 1.08 -0.21 -12.36
N GLY A 75 0.70 -1.49 -12.39
CA GLY A 75 0.23 -2.23 -11.21
C GLY A 75 -1.19 -1.88 -10.74
N PRO A 76 -1.72 -2.59 -9.73
CA PRO A 76 -3.07 -2.37 -9.20
C PRO A 76 -3.27 -0.98 -8.58
N PHE A 77 -2.21 -0.36 -8.07
CA PHE A 77 -2.26 0.94 -7.40
C PHE A 77 -1.95 2.13 -8.33
N TRP A 78 -1.91 1.92 -9.65
CA TRP A 78 -1.73 3.00 -10.63
C TRP A 78 -2.64 4.22 -10.44
N PRO A 79 -3.91 4.11 -9.98
CA PRO A 79 -4.74 5.28 -9.69
C PRO A 79 -4.11 6.26 -8.69
N MET A 80 -3.28 5.80 -7.75
CA MET A 80 -2.51 6.69 -6.87
C MET A 80 -1.53 7.54 -7.67
N TRP A 81 -0.73 6.90 -8.52
CA TRP A 81 0.27 7.59 -9.33
C TRP A 81 -0.35 8.50 -10.39
N ASP A 82 -1.43 8.09 -11.05
CA ASP A 82 -2.02 8.84 -12.17
C ASP A 82 -3.06 9.89 -11.73
N LYS A 83 -3.98 9.54 -10.82
CA LYS A 83 -5.07 10.43 -10.40
C LYS A 83 -4.72 11.24 -9.16
N VAL A 84 -4.02 10.66 -8.18
CA VAL A 84 -3.72 11.37 -6.91
C VAL A 84 -2.46 12.23 -7.04
N PHE A 85 -1.37 11.68 -7.60
CA PHE A 85 -0.11 12.41 -7.80
C PHE A 85 0.04 13.02 -9.20
N GLY A 86 -0.46 12.37 -10.26
CA GLY A 86 -0.32 12.76 -11.67
C GLY A 86 -1.32 13.83 -12.19
N VAL A 87 -1.82 14.67 -11.29
CA VAL A 87 -2.94 15.61 -11.53
C VAL A 87 -2.68 16.57 -12.69
N GLY A 88 -1.56 17.29 -12.63
CA GLY A 88 -1.22 18.33 -13.61
C GLY A 88 -0.42 17.81 -14.80
N ARG A 89 0.35 16.74 -14.59
CA ARG A 89 1.19 16.07 -15.60
C ARG A 89 1.12 14.57 -15.34
N SER A 90 0.91 13.78 -16.40
CA SER A 90 0.91 12.33 -16.29
C SER A 90 2.19 11.83 -15.62
N THR A 91 2.04 10.92 -14.66
CA THR A 91 3.16 10.19 -14.08
C THR A 91 3.77 9.28 -15.13
N LEU A 92 5.09 9.37 -15.31
CA LEU A 92 5.83 8.57 -16.29
C LEU A 92 6.52 7.40 -15.58
N THR A 93 6.53 6.24 -16.23
CA THR A 93 7.39 5.11 -15.85
C THR A 93 8.78 5.24 -16.49
N ALA A 94 9.74 4.44 -16.01
CA ALA A 94 11.04 4.22 -16.65
C ALA A 94 10.96 3.89 -18.16
N TRP A 95 9.85 3.27 -18.59
CA TRP A 95 9.57 2.97 -19.99
C TRP A 95 9.14 4.23 -20.75
N ASP A 96 8.18 4.98 -20.21
CA ASP A 96 7.66 6.22 -20.80
C ASP A 96 8.80 7.27 -20.95
N VAL A 97 9.64 7.44 -19.92
CA VAL A 97 10.87 8.27 -19.98
C VAL A 97 11.82 7.78 -21.07
N GLY A 98 11.94 6.46 -21.24
CA GLY A 98 12.73 5.83 -22.30
C GLY A 98 12.23 6.11 -23.72
N LEU A 99 10.92 6.23 -23.91
CA LEU A 99 10.30 6.59 -25.17
C LEU A 99 10.42 8.09 -25.47
N GLU A 100 10.28 8.93 -24.45
CA GLU A 100 10.31 10.40 -24.59
C GLU A 100 11.73 10.93 -24.85
N TYR A 101 12.73 10.41 -24.15
CA TYR A 101 14.10 10.96 -24.15
C TYR A 101 15.17 10.04 -24.79
N GLY A 102 14.82 8.78 -25.08
CA GLY A 102 15.76 7.82 -25.66
C GLY A 102 17.00 7.60 -24.78
N THR A 103 18.18 7.76 -25.38
CA THR A 103 19.49 7.57 -24.73
C THR A 103 20.24 8.86 -24.43
N GLY A 104 19.61 10.04 -24.60
CA GLY A 104 20.25 11.33 -24.33
C GLY A 104 20.38 11.63 -22.83
N LYS A 105 21.34 12.47 -22.46
CA LYS A 105 21.48 13.02 -21.10
C LYS A 105 20.38 14.06 -20.85
N VAL A 106 19.37 13.71 -20.06
CA VAL A 106 18.29 14.63 -19.66
C VAL A 106 18.66 15.31 -18.34
N CYS A 107 18.50 16.63 -18.31
CA CYS A 107 18.74 17.44 -17.13
C CYS A 107 17.45 18.13 -16.65
N PHE A 108 17.36 18.35 -15.35
CA PHE A 108 16.17 18.87 -14.69
C PHE A 108 16.50 20.20 -14.01
N ARG A 109 15.67 21.23 -14.21
CA ARG A 109 15.86 22.53 -13.53
C ARG A 109 15.51 22.49 -12.05
N ASP A 110 14.47 21.74 -11.69
CA ASP A 110 14.01 21.52 -10.32
C ASP A 110 13.70 20.03 -10.16
N LEU A 111 14.68 19.30 -9.60
CA LEU A 111 14.59 17.88 -9.31
C LEU A 111 14.46 17.65 -7.81
N THR A 112 13.41 16.95 -7.42
CA THR A 112 13.23 16.39 -6.09
C THR A 112 13.45 14.89 -6.13
N VAL A 113 14.30 14.35 -5.26
CA VAL A 113 14.42 12.90 -5.06
C VAL A 113 13.48 12.49 -3.93
N GLY A 114 12.66 11.47 -4.17
CA GLY A 114 11.75 10.91 -3.17
C GLY A 114 12.50 10.28 -1.99
N ILE A 115 11.76 9.91 -0.94
CA ILE A 115 12.30 9.14 0.18
C ILE A 115 11.99 7.66 -0.10
N PHE A 116 13.01 6.80 0.00
CA PHE A 116 12.89 5.37 -0.30
C PHE A 116 11.89 4.71 0.66
N GLY A 117 10.91 3.97 0.12
CA GLY A 117 9.77 3.38 0.84
C GLY A 117 10.08 2.93 2.26
N PRO A 118 11.00 1.97 2.49
CA PRO A 118 11.31 1.44 3.82
C PRO A 118 11.74 2.45 4.91
N ALA A 119 12.08 3.69 4.56
CA ALA A 119 12.34 4.78 5.51
C ALA A 119 11.07 5.52 5.98
N ALA A 120 9.88 5.18 5.45
CA ALA A 120 8.61 5.81 5.80
C ALA A 120 8.29 5.67 7.30
N PRO A 121 7.70 6.70 7.93
CA PRO A 121 7.40 6.68 9.37
C PRO A 121 6.43 5.55 9.76
N THR A 122 5.52 5.18 8.86
CA THR A 122 4.59 4.05 8.97
C THR A 122 5.30 2.71 9.18
N THR A 123 6.44 2.50 8.52
CA THR A 123 7.25 1.27 8.58
C THR A 123 8.39 1.32 9.57
N MET A 124 8.88 2.53 9.91
CA MET A 124 9.92 2.68 10.92
C MET A 124 9.38 2.60 12.36
N ALA A 125 8.12 2.98 12.60
CA ALA A 125 7.46 2.90 13.92
C ALA A 125 7.08 1.46 14.34
N ARG A 126 8.10 0.64 14.67
CA ARG A 126 7.94 -0.78 15.06
C ARG A 126 7.38 -0.99 16.47
N MET A 127 7.48 0.03 17.34
CA MET A 127 6.99 0.05 18.72
C MET A 127 5.77 0.96 18.83
N VAL A 128 4.92 0.76 19.85
CA VAL A 128 3.80 1.69 20.11
C VAL A 128 4.37 3.08 20.39
N THR A 129 3.89 4.07 19.65
CA THR A 129 4.27 5.49 19.81
C THR A 129 3.30 6.21 20.75
N PRO A 130 3.68 7.35 21.36
CA PRO A 130 2.77 8.19 22.13
C PRO A 130 1.80 9.00 21.25
N CYS A 131 1.95 8.95 19.91
CA CYS A 131 1.13 9.69 18.97
C CYS A 131 -0.25 9.02 18.82
N PHE A 132 -1.30 9.84 18.84
CA PHE A 132 -2.69 9.46 18.58
C PHE A 132 -3.38 10.60 17.81
N HIS A 133 -4.43 10.30 17.05
CA HIS A 133 -5.28 11.29 16.35
C HIS A 133 -4.45 12.33 15.58
N THR A 134 -3.50 11.85 14.80
CA THR A 134 -2.50 12.69 14.12
C THR A 134 -3.11 13.38 12.90
N ALA A 135 -2.93 14.69 12.81
CA ALA A 135 -3.33 15.45 11.62
C ALA A 135 -2.62 14.97 10.34
N LEU A 136 -1.43 14.36 10.45
CA LEU A 136 -0.67 13.85 9.30
C LEU A 136 -1.40 12.71 8.57
N VAL A 137 -1.81 11.65 9.29
CA VAL A 137 -2.46 10.49 8.66
C VAL A 137 -3.84 10.88 8.14
N ARG A 138 -4.58 11.71 8.88
CA ARG A 138 -5.86 12.25 8.41
C ARG A 138 -5.72 13.12 7.16
N ALA A 139 -4.73 14.02 7.12
CA ALA A 139 -4.48 14.86 5.94
C ALA A 139 -4.03 14.05 4.72
N TYR A 140 -3.28 12.96 4.91
CA TYR A 140 -2.93 12.03 3.83
C TYR A 140 -4.16 11.26 3.32
N SER A 141 -5.01 10.76 4.22
CA SER A 141 -6.27 10.10 3.86
C SER A 141 -7.20 11.05 3.09
N ASP A 142 -7.42 12.25 3.61
CA ASP A 142 -8.19 13.31 2.94
C ASP A 142 -7.58 13.70 1.57
N PHE A 143 -6.25 13.70 1.44
CA PHE A 143 -5.55 13.98 0.18
C PHE A 143 -5.80 12.91 -0.90
N VAL A 144 -5.89 11.64 -0.50
CA VAL A 144 -6.22 10.52 -1.41
C VAL A 144 -7.72 10.51 -1.74
N ILE A 145 -8.59 10.70 -0.76
CA ILE A 145 -10.04 10.63 -0.93
C ILE A 145 -10.58 11.81 -1.75
N ARG A 146 -10.12 13.04 -1.48
CA ARG A 146 -10.83 14.26 -1.88
C ARG A 146 -10.33 14.90 -3.17
N LEU A 147 -11.28 15.14 -4.06
CA LEU A 147 -11.18 16.16 -5.10
C LEU A 147 -11.31 17.58 -4.53
N VAL A 148 -10.18 18.14 -4.08
CA VAL A 148 -10.09 19.57 -3.74
C VAL A 148 -9.58 20.35 -4.96
N PHE A 149 -10.27 21.41 -5.38
CA PHE A 149 -9.67 22.47 -6.20
C PHE A 149 -9.80 23.83 -5.52
N CYS A 150 -8.70 24.28 -4.91
CA CYS A 150 -8.56 25.69 -4.53
C CYS A 150 -8.17 26.49 -5.78
N SER A 151 -9.12 27.24 -6.33
CA SER A 151 -8.87 28.33 -7.27
C SER A 151 -9.40 29.62 -6.64
N ASN A 152 -8.53 30.63 -6.48
CA ASN A 152 -8.87 31.96 -5.96
C ASN A 152 -9.71 31.98 -4.67
N ASN A 153 -9.27 31.25 -3.63
CA ASN A 153 -9.84 31.22 -2.27
C ASN A 153 -11.33 30.83 -2.12
N ASN A 154 -12.02 30.44 -3.20
CA ASN A 154 -13.39 29.94 -3.16
C ASN A 154 -13.42 28.44 -3.42
N LEU A 155 -14.28 27.72 -2.68
CA LEU A 155 -14.58 26.31 -2.97
C LEU A 155 -15.48 26.25 -4.21
N VAL A 156 -15.00 25.68 -5.31
CA VAL A 156 -15.75 25.59 -6.58
C VAL A 156 -15.91 24.12 -6.96
N PHE A 157 -17.13 23.60 -6.84
CA PHE A 157 -17.51 22.26 -7.30
C PHE A 157 -17.93 22.31 -8.78
N VAL A 158 -17.02 22.04 -9.73
CA VAL A 158 -17.35 22.08 -11.17
C VAL A 158 -16.66 20.97 -12.00
N SER A 159 -17.50 20.25 -12.75
CA SER A 159 -17.26 19.47 -13.99
C SER A 159 -16.18 18.37 -14.06
N LYS A 160 -16.60 17.21 -14.61
CA LYS A 160 -15.82 15.98 -14.88
C LYS A 160 -14.66 16.11 -15.89
N THR A 161 -14.27 17.33 -16.29
CA THR A 161 -13.37 17.59 -17.44
C THR A 161 -11.96 18.03 -17.07
N VAL A 162 -11.63 18.15 -15.78
CA VAL A 162 -10.26 18.40 -15.31
C VAL A 162 -9.80 17.19 -14.51
N ARG A 163 -8.58 16.69 -14.75
CA ARG A 163 -7.99 15.61 -13.92
C ARG A 163 -8.01 16.06 -12.47
N GLY A 164 -8.76 15.34 -11.64
CA GLY A 164 -8.96 15.72 -10.25
C GLY A 164 -7.72 15.52 -9.38
N ARG A 165 -7.67 16.18 -8.22
CA ARG A 165 -6.87 15.70 -7.09
C ARG A 165 -7.59 14.49 -6.46
N GLY A 166 -6.86 13.52 -5.92
CA GLY A 166 -7.47 12.39 -5.23
C GLY A 166 -8.26 11.44 -6.15
N LEU A 167 -9.06 10.57 -5.54
CA LEU A 167 -9.87 9.53 -6.21
C LEU A 167 -11.34 9.94 -6.46
N ASP A 168 -11.72 11.20 -6.17
CA ASP A 168 -13.09 11.72 -6.26
C ASP A 168 -14.13 10.95 -5.40
N LEU A 169 -13.70 10.53 -4.20
CA LEU A 169 -14.51 9.70 -3.29
C LEU A 169 -15.10 10.47 -2.09
N GLN A 170 -14.91 11.80 -2.02
CA GLN A 170 -15.40 12.62 -0.90
C GLN A 170 -16.92 12.47 -0.63
N GLY A 171 -17.72 12.23 -1.66
CA GLY A 171 -19.17 12.05 -1.53
C GLY A 171 -19.59 10.72 -0.86
N MET A 172 -18.66 9.77 -0.72
CA MET A 172 -18.87 8.50 -0.03
C MET A 172 -18.30 8.49 1.39
N THR A 173 -17.64 9.58 1.84
CA THR A 173 -17.19 9.69 3.22
C THR A 173 -18.37 9.76 4.18
N SER A 174 -18.22 9.20 5.37
CA SER A 174 -19.29 9.26 6.38
C SER A 174 -19.63 10.69 6.82
N TYR A 175 -18.70 11.66 6.69
CA TYR A 175 -18.95 13.10 6.90
C TYR A 175 -19.89 13.73 5.86
N ALA A 176 -20.09 13.10 4.70
CA ALA A 176 -21.01 13.55 3.66
C ALA A 176 -22.48 13.14 3.92
N SER A 177 -22.71 12.30 4.94
CA SER A 177 -24.03 11.81 5.36
C SER A 177 -24.24 12.06 6.86
N PRO A 178 -25.50 12.11 7.36
CA PRO A 178 -25.74 12.15 8.81
C PRO A 178 -25.27 10.85 9.50
N PRO A 179 -24.89 10.88 10.79
CA PRO A 179 -24.52 9.69 11.54
C PRO A 179 -25.61 8.61 11.49
N SER A 180 -25.20 7.36 11.31
CA SER A 180 -26.11 6.23 11.09
C SER A 180 -25.97 5.18 12.19
N LYS A 181 -27.09 4.57 12.60
CA LYS A 181 -27.08 3.39 13.46
C LYS A 181 -26.63 2.11 12.75
N LYS A 182 -26.55 2.13 11.42
CA LYS A 182 -25.97 1.03 10.64
C LYS A 182 -24.48 0.91 10.98
N VAL A 183 -24.03 -0.31 11.27
CA VAL A 183 -22.62 -0.65 11.51
C VAL A 183 -22.22 -1.74 10.52
N VAL A 184 -21.24 -1.45 9.66
CA VAL A 184 -20.74 -2.39 8.65
C VAL A 184 -19.49 -3.11 9.15
N VAL A 185 -19.58 -4.43 9.26
CA VAL A 185 -18.44 -5.31 9.56
C VAL A 185 -17.91 -5.88 8.25
N THR A 186 -16.68 -5.53 7.86
CA THR A 186 -16.06 -6.09 6.64
C THR A 186 -15.01 -7.13 7.01
N TRP A 187 -15.30 -8.39 6.66
CA TRP A 187 -14.31 -9.45 6.54
C TRP A 187 -13.52 -9.25 5.25
N MET A 188 -12.23 -8.93 5.39
CA MET A 188 -11.33 -8.70 4.25
C MET A 188 -10.71 -10.04 3.81
N ALA A 189 -11.46 -10.76 2.99
CA ALA A 189 -11.06 -12.05 2.43
C ALA A 189 -9.93 -11.93 1.41
N ARG A 190 -9.26 -13.06 1.15
CA ARG A 190 -8.34 -13.23 0.02
C ARG A 190 -8.35 -14.69 -0.44
N ARG A 191 -9.09 -15.00 -1.51
CA ARG A 191 -9.26 -16.38 -2.00
C ARG A 191 -8.26 -16.71 -3.11
N SER A 192 -8.13 -18.01 -3.45
CA SER A 192 -7.23 -18.43 -4.54
C SER A 192 -7.67 -17.87 -5.89
N SER A 193 -6.70 -17.44 -6.70
CA SER A 193 -6.90 -17.04 -8.08
C SER A 193 -6.31 -18.10 -9.03
N VAL A 194 -7.01 -18.36 -10.14
CA VAL A 194 -6.54 -19.30 -11.19
C VAL A 194 -5.28 -18.77 -11.89
N GLN A 195 -5.08 -17.45 -11.86
CA GLN A 195 -3.97 -16.74 -12.49
C GLN A 195 -3.22 -15.91 -11.44
N TRP A 196 -1.92 -15.71 -11.63
CA TRP A 196 -1.11 -14.79 -10.83
C TRP A 196 -1.52 -13.33 -11.13
N PRO A 197 -1.88 -12.49 -10.13
CA PRO A 197 -2.32 -11.12 -10.39
C PRO A 197 -1.26 -10.26 -11.09
N GLU A 198 0.02 -10.57 -10.93
CA GLU A 198 1.15 -10.00 -11.70
C GLU A 198 0.89 -10.04 -13.21
N ARG A 199 0.24 -11.11 -13.70
CA ARG A 199 -0.08 -11.31 -15.12
C ARG A 199 -1.22 -10.42 -15.63
N ALA A 200 -1.97 -9.74 -14.76
CA ALA A 200 -2.92 -8.70 -15.18
C ALA A 200 -2.23 -7.35 -15.50
N PHE A 201 -0.93 -7.22 -15.20
CA PHE A 201 -0.16 -5.98 -15.36
C PHE A 201 1.09 -6.15 -16.23
N CYS A 202 1.28 -7.30 -16.87
CA CYS A 202 2.40 -7.56 -17.76
C CYS A 202 2.10 -7.11 -19.20
N SER A 203 3.16 -6.87 -19.97
CA SER A 203 3.09 -6.57 -21.40
C SER A 203 3.23 -7.85 -22.21
N GLU A 204 2.30 -8.16 -23.12
CA GLU A 204 2.35 -9.40 -23.91
C GLU A 204 3.54 -9.43 -24.89
N ASP A 205 4.00 -8.28 -25.37
CA ASP A 205 5.08 -8.15 -26.35
C ASP A 205 6.13 -7.07 -26.01
N GLY A 206 6.10 -6.54 -24.78
CA GLY A 206 7.06 -5.55 -24.31
C GLY A 206 6.96 -4.19 -24.99
N ARG A 207 5.79 -3.82 -25.54
CA ARG A 207 5.57 -2.50 -26.18
C ARG A 207 5.37 -1.35 -25.21
N ASP A 208 4.87 -1.63 -24.00
CA ASP A 208 4.42 -0.63 -23.02
C ASP A 208 5.00 -0.82 -21.60
N SER A 209 5.82 -1.87 -21.39
CA SER A 209 6.51 -2.13 -20.13
C SER A 209 7.69 -3.09 -20.31
N PHE A 210 8.70 -2.98 -19.44
CA PHE A 210 9.76 -4.00 -19.28
C PHE A 210 9.24 -5.32 -18.71
N PHE A 211 8.04 -5.33 -18.14
CA PHE A 211 7.47 -6.45 -17.40
C PHE A 211 6.71 -7.40 -18.32
N THR A 212 7.41 -8.21 -19.11
CA THR A 212 6.78 -9.06 -20.14
C THR A 212 6.02 -10.25 -19.57
N CYS A 213 4.90 -10.63 -20.19
CA CYS A 213 4.08 -11.78 -19.77
C CYS A 213 4.81 -13.12 -19.94
N GLU A 214 5.81 -13.20 -20.83
CA GLU A 214 6.71 -14.35 -20.99
C GLU A 214 7.36 -14.78 -19.66
N TYR A 215 7.73 -13.83 -18.80
CA TYR A 215 8.34 -14.13 -17.49
C TYR A 215 7.42 -14.91 -16.54
N PHE A 216 6.10 -14.91 -16.79
CA PHE A 216 5.10 -15.62 -16.01
C PHE A 216 4.52 -16.84 -16.75
N SER A 217 5.00 -17.14 -17.96
CA SER A 217 4.53 -18.27 -18.79
C SER A 217 4.75 -19.65 -18.15
N HIS A 218 5.74 -19.76 -17.25
CA HIS A 218 6.08 -20.97 -16.52
C HIS A 218 5.32 -21.13 -15.18
N LEU A 219 4.41 -20.20 -14.85
CA LEU A 219 3.66 -20.22 -13.60
C LEU A 219 2.22 -20.72 -13.83
N ASP A 220 1.94 -21.89 -13.26
CA ASP A 220 0.60 -22.48 -13.18
C ASP A 220 -0.31 -21.77 -12.16
N THR A 221 -1.43 -22.41 -11.80
CA THR A 221 -2.41 -21.92 -10.80
C THR A 221 -1.74 -21.42 -9.52
N ARG A 222 -2.14 -20.23 -9.06
CA ARG A 222 -1.62 -19.64 -7.83
C ARG A 222 -2.31 -20.22 -6.60
N GLU A 223 -1.75 -21.28 -6.06
CA GLU A 223 -2.12 -21.75 -4.72
C GLU A 223 -1.69 -20.72 -3.65
N LEU A 224 -2.66 -20.16 -2.92
CA LEU A 224 -2.35 -19.36 -1.74
C LEU A 224 -1.86 -20.27 -0.62
N GLN A 225 -0.53 -20.33 -0.43
CA GLN A 225 0.12 -21.12 0.62
C GLN A 225 -0.38 -20.82 2.05
N ARG A 226 -1.07 -19.69 2.27
CA ARG A 226 -1.76 -19.36 3.53
C ARG A 226 -3.15 -18.78 3.22
N LYS A 227 -4.17 -19.35 3.86
CA LYS A 227 -5.56 -18.87 4.00
C LYS A 227 -6.03 -19.17 5.42
N VAL A 228 -7.17 -18.66 5.85
CA VAL A 228 -7.85 -19.16 7.06
C VAL A 228 -8.51 -20.51 6.73
N LYS A 229 -8.14 -21.58 7.44
CA LYS A 229 -8.62 -22.95 7.12
C LYS A 229 -10.12 -23.16 7.37
N ASN A 230 -10.76 -22.28 8.14
CA ASN A 230 -12.20 -22.22 8.38
C ASN A 230 -12.87 -20.99 7.76
N GLU A 231 -12.24 -20.42 6.72
CA GLU A 231 -12.91 -19.61 5.70
C GLU A 231 -13.35 -20.59 4.59
N ALA A 232 -14.59 -20.47 4.12
CA ALA A 232 -15.05 -21.31 3.03
C ALA A 232 -14.40 -20.84 1.72
N ASP A 233 -13.56 -21.70 1.12
CA ASP A 233 -13.16 -21.51 -0.27
C ASP A 233 -14.40 -21.69 -1.15
N VAL A 234 -14.81 -20.62 -1.83
CA VAL A 234 -15.95 -20.61 -2.77
C VAL A 234 -15.66 -21.46 -4.03
N ARG A 235 -14.47 -22.10 -4.10
CA ARG A 235 -13.93 -22.79 -5.27
C ARG A 235 -13.28 -24.15 -5.00
N ASP A 236 -13.37 -24.69 -3.78
CA ASP A 236 -12.84 -26.04 -3.52
C ASP A 236 -13.97 -27.08 -3.60
N ASP A 237 -14.19 -27.60 -4.81
CA ASP A 237 -15.04 -28.76 -5.07
C ASP A 237 -14.52 -30.05 -4.41
N LYS A 238 -13.31 -30.03 -3.82
CA LYS A 238 -12.84 -31.02 -2.85
C LYS A 238 -13.14 -30.54 -1.43
N ALA A 239 -14.36 -30.82 -0.98
CA ALA A 239 -14.72 -30.67 0.43
C ALA A 239 -13.65 -31.30 1.34
N TRP A 240 -13.10 -30.50 2.26
CA TRP A 240 -12.23 -30.99 3.32
C TRP A 240 -12.94 -32.14 4.06
N PRO A 241 -12.27 -33.27 4.38
CA PRO A 241 -12.95 -34.46 4.89
C PRO A 241 -13.81 -34.13 6.12
N SER A 242 -15.11 -34.41 5.98
CA SER A 242 -16.13 -34.12 6.97
C SER A 242 -15.78 -34.70 8.35
N HIS A 243 -16.07 -33.95 9.41
CA HIS A 243 -16.73 -34.44 10.66
C HIS A 243 -17.01 -33.28 11.65
N THR A 244 -17.21 -32.06 11.17
CA THR A 244 -17.66 -30.93 11.98
C THR A 244 -18.56 -30.04 11.11
N PRO A 245 -19.71 -29.55 11.59
CA PRO A 245 -20.47 -28.56 10.85
C PRO A 245 -19.60 -27.32 10.63
N HIS A 246 -19.42 -26.90 9.37
CA HIS A 246 -18.59 -25.75 9.02
C HIS A 246 -19.25 -24.45 9.48
N SER A 247 -19.06 -24.09 10.76
CA SER A 247 -19.27 -22.73 11.25
C SER A 247 -18.10 -21.87 10.77
N GLY A 248 -18.16 -21.45 9.50
CA GLY A 248 -17.13 -20.59 8.92
C GLY A 248 -17.05 -19.25 9.67
N VAL A 249 -15.86 -18.63 9.73
CA VAL A 249 -15.69 -17.35 10.45
C VAL A 249 -16.66 -16.27 9.95
N VAL A 250 -16.89 -16.19 8.64
CA VAL A 250 -17.89 -15.31 8.01
C VAL A 250 -19.32 -15.64 8.46
N GLN A 251 -19.69 -16.91 8.64
CA GLN A 251 -21.00 -17.30 9.13
C GLN A 251 -21.18 -16.93 10.61
N GLY A 252 -20.13 -17.08 11.43
CA GLY A 252 -20.11 -16.62 12.81
C GLY A 252 -20.29 -15.10 12.91
N LEU A 253 -19.65 -14.33 12.02
CA LEU A 253 -19.85 -12.89 11.93
C LEU A 253 -21.28 -12.55 11.48
N LYS A 254 -21.83 -13.24 10.48
CA LYS A 254 -23.23 -13.03 10.02
C LYS A 254 -24.29 -13.28 11.09
N ALA A 255 -24.00 -14.07 12.12
CA ALA A 255 -24.93 -14.19 13.26
C ALA A 255 -25.17 -12.85 13.97
N LEU A 256 -24.22 -11.90 13.91
CA LEU A 256 -24.35 -10.56 14.49
C LEU A 256 -25.40 -9.68 13.77
N GLU A 257 -25.78 -9.99 12.52
CA GLU A 257 -26.80 -9.26 11.76
C GLU A 257 -28.20 -9.33 12.43
N GLY A 258 -28.42 -10.33 13.28
CA GLY A 258 -29.65 -10.53 14.05
C GLY A 258 -29.52 -10.26 15.55
N GLU A 259 -28.38 -9.74 16.03
CA GLU A 259 -28.19 -9.43 17.46
C GLU A 259 -28.63 -8.00 17.81
N GLU A 260 -29.28 -7.82 18.97
CA GLU A 260 -29.62 -6.51 19.51
C GLU A 260 -28.46 -5.94 20.34
N PHE A 261 -27.98 -4.75 19.96
CA PHE A 261 -26.93 -4.03 20.68
C PHE A 261 -27.51 -2.91 21.54
N SER A 262 -26.96 -2.70 22.75
CA SER A 262 -27.43 -1.69 23.71
C SER A 262 -27.25 -0.24 23.24
N ASN A 263 -26.27 0.03 22.36
CA ASN A 263 -26.13 1.32 21.69
C ASN A 263 -27.10 1.50 20.51
N GLY A 264 -27.85 0.45 20.14
CA GLY A 264 -28.81 0.43 19.04
C GLY A 264 -28.18 0.26 17.66
N ALA A 265 -26.98 -0.34 17.57
CA ALA A 265 -26.36 -0.69 16.31
C ALA A 265 -27.21 -1.69 15.51
N VAL A 266 -27.25 -1.52 14.18
CA VAL A 266 -27.85 -2.45 13.22
C VAL A 266 -26.75 -2.95 12.30
N VAL A 267 -26.42 -4.24 12.38
CA VAL A 267 -25.21 -4.80 11.80
C VAL A 267 -25.43 -5.31 10.37
N GLU A 268 -24.51 -4.98 9.46
CA GLU A 268 -24.37 -5.60 8.13
C GLU A 268 -22.98 -6.23 8.02
N VAL A 269 -22.90 -7.50 7.62
CA VAL A 269 -21.63 -8.23 7.50
C VAL A 269 -21.28 -8.48 6.03
N ARG A 270 -20.18 -7.85 5.60
CA ARG A 270 -19.63 -7.94 4.26
C ARG A 270 -18.48 -8.94 4.21
N ASP A 271 -18.52 -9.81 3.21
CA ASP A 271 -17.44 -10.73 2.85
C ASP A 271 -16.83 -10.23 1.53
N ALA A 272 -15.71 -9.51 1.62
CA ALA A 272 -15.13 -8.79 0.49
C ALA A 272 -13.77 -9.39 0.12
N ASP A 273 -13.64 -9.94 -1.09
CA ASP A 273 -12.35 -10.38 -1.63
C ASP A 273 -11.66 -9.21 -2.35
N TYR A 274 -10.72 -8.57 -1.67
CA TYR A 274 -10.01 -7.39 -2.20
C TYR A 274 -9.13 -7.73 -3.43
N ASN A 275 -8.87 -9.01 -3.76
CA ASN A 275 -8.22 -9.36 -5.03
C ASN A 275 -9.10 -9.08 -6.26
N LEU A 276 -10.43 -9.04 -6.09
CA LEU A 276 -11.40 -8.87 -7.18
C LEU A 276 -11.82 -7.40 -7.40
N LEU A 277 -11.41 -6.51 -6.49
CA LEU A 277 -11.74 -5.10 -6.51
C LEU A 277 -10.57 -4.29 -7.09
N SER A 278 -10.85 -3.33 -7.96
CA SER A 278 -9.88 -2.28 -8.30
C SER A 278 -9.54 -1.47 -7.05
N PHE A 279 -8.38 -0.81 -7.02
CA PHE A 279 -7.98 -0.04 -5.83
C PHE A 279 -9.01 1.05 -5.45
N GLU A 280 -9.68 1.66 -6.42
CA GLU A 280 -10.74 2.64 -6.16
C GLU A 280 -11.97 2.01 -5.52
N GLU A 281 -12.32 0.78 -5.89
CA GLU A 281 -13.39 0.01 -5.24
C GLU A 281 -12.98 -0.44 -3.84
N GLN A 282 -11.72 -0.79 -3.60
CA GLN A 282 -11.20 -1.08 -2.26
C GLN A 282 -11.40 0.13 -1.33
N ILE A 283 -10.98 1.34 -1.76
CA ILE A 283 -11.20 2.56 -0.95
C ILE A 283 -12.69 2.86 -0.73
N LYS A 284 -13.56 2.60 -1.70
CA LYS A 284 -15.03 2.71 -1.51
C LYS A 284 -15.55 1.74 -0.46
N HIS A 285 -15.06 0.50 -0.44
CA HIS A 285 -15.41 -0.47 0.60
C HIS A 285 -14.89 0.00 1.98
N ASP A 286 -13.69 0.57 2.06
CA ASP A 286 -13.11 1.08 3.31
C ASP A 286 -13.91 2.24 3.89
N LEU A 287 -14.33 3.20 3.05
CA LEU A 287 -15.14 4.37 3.42
C LEU A 287 -16.51 4.00 4.03
N GLU A 288 -17.01 2.80 3.74
CA GLU A 288 -18.24 2.25 4.30
C GLU A 288 -18.01 1.23 5.43
N THR A 289 -16.76 0.95 5.83
CA THR A 289 -16.42 -0.11 6.80
C THR A 289 -16.22 0.44 8.21
N ASP A 290 -17.10 0.08 9.15
CA ASP A 290 -17.00 0.49 10.54
C ASP A 290 -16.17 -0.48 11.41
N VAL A 291 -16.21 -1.78 11.12
CA VAL A 291 -15.35 -2.78 11.77
C VAL A 291 -14.59 -3.56 10.71
N MET A 292 -13.30 -3.30 10.61
CA MET A 292 -12.40 -3.92 9.64
C MET A 292 -11.75 -5.16 10.25
N VAL A 293 -11.99 -6.34 9.66
CA VAL A 293 -11.43 -7.62 10.11
C VAL A 293 -10.53 -8.23 9.03
N PRO A 294 -9.24 -7.83 8.98
CA PRO A 294 -8.26 -8.35 8.04
C PRO A 294 -7.32 -9.39 8.66
N LEU A 295 -6.64 -10.11 7.78
CA LEU A 295 -5.65 -11.13 8.15
C LEU A 295 -4.22 -10.59 8.13
N LEU A 296 -3.56 -10.63 9.29
CA LEU A 296 -2.11 -10.48 9.37
C LEU A 296 -1.45 -11.85 9.22
N TRP A 297 -0.59 -12.01 8.21
CA TRP A 297 0.31 -13.17 8.15
C TRP A 297 1.71 -12.84 7.62
N THR A 298 2.57 -12.35 8.52
CA THR A 298 3.99 -12.09 8.22
C THR A 298 4.88 -13.22 8.73
N ARG A 299 5.28 -14.16 7.86
CA ARG A 299 6.45 -14.99 8.20
C ARG A 299 7.68 -14.11 8.16
N ARG A 300 8.58 -14.25 9.15
CA ARG A 300 10.00 -14.09 8.84
C ARG A 300 10.32 -15.16 7.80
N LEU A 301 10.67 -14.77 6.57
CA LEU A 301 11.61 -15.59 5.82
C LEU A 301 12.87 -15.67 6.69
N GLY A 302 13.25 -16.88 7.09
CA GLY A 302 14.57 -17.11 7.64
C GLY A 302 15.56 -16.83 6.53
N HIS A 303 16.52 -15.92 6.77
CA HIS A 303 17.68 -15.80 5.89
C HIS A 303 18.51 -17.09 6.01
N THR A 304 18.22 -18.05 5.14
CA THR A 304 19.02 -19.25 4.89
C THR A 304 19.25 -19.46 3.39
N LEU A 305 19.46 -18.35 2.67
CA LEU A 305 20.21 -18.33 1.42
C LEU A 305 21.21 -17.17 1.47
N TYR A 306 22.44 -17.48 1.07
CA TYR A 306 23.65 -16.64 1.08
C TYR A 306 24.18 -16.12 2.43
N ASN A 307 25.21 -16.85 2.91
CA ASN A 307 26.20 -16.39 3.86
C ASN A 307 27.46 -15.97 3.08
N PRO A 308 27.68 -14.68 2.76
CA PRO A 308 28.95 -14.23 2.22
C PRO A 308 29.99 -14.21 3.34
N VAL A 309 30.92 -15.18 3.30
CA VAL A 309 32.07 -15.21 4.21
C VAL A 309 32.97 -14.01 3.92
N SER A 310 32.90 -12.98 4.77
CA SER A 310 33.89 -11.90 4.86
C SER A 310 33.83 -11.30 6.28
N PRO A 311 34.97 -10.90 6.89
CA PRO A 311 35.09 -10.91 8.35
C PRO A 311 34.40 -9.73 9.07
N ARG A 312 34.05 -9.99 10.33
CA ARG A 312 33.39 -9.06 11.26
C ARG A 312 34.15 -7.72 11.39
N ALA A 313 33.61 -6.65 10.80
CA ALA A 313 33.89 -5.30 11.25
C ALA A 313 32.94 -4.95 12.43
N LYS A 314 33.47 -4.86 13.65
CA LYS A 314 32.75 -4.22 14.76
C LYS A 314 32.75 -2.72 14.52
N ILE A 315 31.58 -2.10 14.37
CA ILE A 315 31.47 -0.64 14.34
C ILE A 315 31.23 -0.16 15.78
N GLU A 316 32.26 0.40 16.40
CA GLU A 316 32.11 1.20 17.62
C GLU A 316 31.55 2.59 17.29
N ARG A 317 30.90 3.23 18.27
CA ARG A 317 30.32 4.57 18.10
C ARG A 317 31.43 5.63 18.08
N GLY A 318 31.67 6.28 16.93
CA GLY A 318 32.66 7.35 16.86
C GLY A 318 32.56 8.25 15.62
N LYS A 319 32.23 9.53 15.87
CA LYS A 319 32.57 10.78 15.16
C LYS A 319 32.64 10.82 13.61
N LEU A 320 31.85 11.76 13.08
CA LEU A 320 31.98 12.38 11.75
C LEU A 320 33.38 12.98 11.52
N LEU A 321 34.02 12.67 10.38
CA LEU A 321 35.23 13.33 9.84
C LEU A 321 35.23 13.29 8.29
N ILE A 322 36.03 14.15 7.65
CA ILE A 322 35.83 14.63 6.26
C ILE A 322 37.09 14.40 5.38
N PHE A 323 36.91 13.76 4.21
CA PHE A 323 37.80 13.68 2.99
C PHE A 323 39.26 13.13 3.15
N PRO A 324 40.00 12.72 2.08
CA PRO A 324 39.79 12.90 0.62
C PRO A 324 39.92 11.65 -0.30
N CYS A 325 39.78 11.85 -1.62
CA CYS A 325 40.07 10.90 -2.73
C CYS A 325 41.60 10.78 -3.02
N PRO A 326 42.14 9.86 -3.87
CA PRO A 326 41.62 9.28 -5.14
C PRO A 326 41.55 7.71 -5.10
N SER A 327 41.58 6.86 -6.15
CA SER A 327 41.78 6.99 -7.62
C SER A 327 41.16 5.82 -8.44
N ILE A 328 40.77 6.11 -9.70
CA ILE A 328 40.64 5.26 -10.93
C ILE A 328 40.87 3.73 -10.82
N SER A 329 39.88 2.93 -11.23
CA SER A 329 40.06 1.78 -12.15
C SER A 329 38.73 1.27 -12.74
N THR A 330 38.77 0.80 -13.99
CA THR A 330 37.63 0.33 -14.79
C THR A 330 37.12 -1.06 -14.37
N SER A 331 35.80 -1.25 -14.27
CA SER A 331 35.15 -2.57 -14.25
C SER A 331 33.63 -2.46 -14.55
N PRO A 332 32.99 -3.56 -15.00
CA PRO A 332 31.81 -3.46 -15.88
C PRO A 332 30.49 -3.15 -15.16
N VAL A 333 29.49 -2.80 -15.97
CA VAL A 333 28.09 -2.68 -15.58
C VAL A 333 27.61 -4.01 -14.99
N PHE A 334 27.47 -4.06 -13.67
CA PHE A 334 26.73 -5.12 -13.03
C PHE A 334 25.25 -4.89 -13.31
N LEU A 335 24.66 -5.76 -14.13
CA LEU A 335 23.25 -6.09 -13.99
C LEU A 335 23.03 -6.51 -12.54
N VAL A 336 22.44 -5.62 -11.73
CA VAL A 336 21.82 -6.03 -10.47
C VAL A 336 20.68 -6.94 -10.87
N ALA A 337 20.97 -8.24 -10.92
CA ALA A 337 19.97 -9.27 -11.14
C ALA A 337 18.85 -9.00 -10.16
N GLY A 338 17.64 -8.78 -10.68
CA GLY A 338 16.48 -8.47 -9.87
C GLY A 338 16.39 -9.50 -8.75
N THR A 339 16.22 -9.02 -7.52
CA THR A 339 15.71 -9.89 -6.45
C THR A 339 14.53 -10.66 -7.03
N PRO A 340 14.46 -11.99 -6.88
CA PRO A 340 13.29 -12.74 -7.31
C PRO A 340 12.07 -12.02 -6.76
N ILE A 341 11.17 -11.61 -7.66
CA ILE A 341 9.95 -10.94 -7.26
C ILE A 341 9.25 -11.94 -6.37
N ASP A 342 9.21 -11.63 -5.07
CA ASP A 342 8.55 -12.46 -4.07
C ASP A 342 7.04 -12.35 -4.33
N ALA A 343 6.56 -13.10 -5.32
CA ALA A 343 5.19 -13.11 -5.83
C ALA A 343 4.15 -13.54 -4.77
N HIS A 344 4.62 -13.80 -3.54
CA HIS A 344 3.84 -13.85 -2.32
C HIS A 344 3.23 -12.49 -1.91
N LYS A 345 3.72 -11.36 -2.45
CA LYS A 345 3.43 -10.02 -1.96
C LYS A 345 2.09 -9.40 -2.42
N ILE A 346 1.40 -9.89 -3.46
CA ILE A 346 0.13 -9.27 -3.88
C ILE A 346 -1.08 -9.71 -3.05
N GLY A 347 -1.66 -8.78 -2.28
CA GLY A 347 -2.93 -8.91 -1.56
C GLY A 347 -2.89 -8.39 -0.11
N PRO A 348 -4.04 -8.33 0.59
CA PRO A 348 -4.19 -7.64 1.89
C PRO A 348 -3.50 -8.30 3.11
N HIS A 349 -2.53 -9.21 2.91
CA HIS A 349 -1.83 -9.89 4.01
C HIS A 349 -0.88 -8.94 4.73
N GLY A 350 -1.27 -8.46 5.91
CA GLY A 350 -0.56 -7.35 6.59
C GLY A 350 -0.80 -6.00 5.92
N ALA A 351 -0.58 -5.93 4.62
CA ALA A 351 -0.86 -4.77 3.77
C ALA A 351 -2.31 -4.27 3.85
N GLY A 352 -3.27 -5.17 4.07
CA GLY A 352 -4.68 -4.81 4.17
C GLY A 352 -5.00 -3.98 5.40
N LEU A 353 -4.23 -4.13 6.49
CA LEU A 353 -4.39 -3.30 7.69
C LEU A 353 -4.00 -1.83 7.47
N PHE A 354 -3.43 -1.47 6.31
CA PHE A 354 -3.23 -0.07 5.93
C PHE A 354 -4.54 0.61 5.50
N HIS A 355 -5.52 -0.14 4.97
CA HIS A 355 -6.83 0.38 4.56
C HIS A 355 -7.59 1.09 5.69
N ILE A 356 -7.28 0.78 6.97
CA ILE A 356 -7.90 1.41 8.13
C ILE A 356 -7.84 2.94 8.08
N ILE A 357 -6.82 3.55 7.45
CA ILE A 357 -6.69 5.01 7.38
C ILE A 357 -7.78 5.69 6.53
N PHE A 358 -8.51 4.93 5.70
CA PHE A 358 -9.58 5.41 4.83
C PHE A 358 -10.97 5.13 5.41
N THR A 359 -11.05 4.49 6.59
CA THR A 359 -12.32 4.16 7.26
C THR A 359 -12.91 5.37 8.02
N PRO A 360 -14.22 5.36 8.33
CA PRO A 360 -14.89 6.37 9.16
C PRO A 360 -14.24 6.65 10.52
N ASP A 361 -14.44 7.84 11.10
CA ASP A 361 -13.82 8.24 12.38
C ASP A 361 -14.17 7.29 13.54
N ARG A 362 -15.40 6.77 13.55
CA ARG A 362 -15.89 5.78 14.53
C ARG A 362 -15.34 4.36 14.35
N ALA A 363 -14.59 4.08 13.29
CA ALA A 363 -14.23 2.72 12.92
C ALA A 363 -13.26 2.04 13.89
N SER A 364 -13.14 0.71 13.78
CA SER A 364 -12.25 -0.13 14.58
C SER A 364 -11.58 -1.24 13.76
N LEU A 365 -10.32 -1.54 14.10
CA LEU A 365 -9.50 -2.57 13.47
C LEU A 365 -9.35 -3.81 14.35
N ILE A 366 -9.64 -4.98 13.80
CA ILE A 366 -9.53 -6.28 14.47
C ILE A 366 -8.43 -7.11 13.79
N GLU A 367 -7.20 -7.02 14.30
CA GLU A 367 -6.03 -7.70 13.71
C GLU A 367 -5.94 -9.18 14.13
N LEU A 368 -6.11 -10.09 13.18
CA LEU A 368 -5.92 -11.53 13.42
C LEU A 368 -4.44 -11.93 13.25
N GLN A 369 -3.76 -12.18 14.38
CA GLN A 369 -2.34 -12.54 14.50
C GLN A 369 -2.16 -14.07 14.51
N ILE A 370 -2.37 -14.68 13.35
CA ILE A 370 -2.36 -16.13 13.21
C ILE A 370 -0.93 -16.71 13.27
N ASP A 371 -0.77 -17.94 13.76
CA ASP A 371 0.46 -18.74 13.81
C ASP A 371 1.66 -18.01 14.45
N GLN A 372 1.43 -17.31 15.55
CA GLN A 372 2.43 -16.57 16.33
C GLN A 372 3.20 -15.51 15.53
N THR A 373 2.55 -14.90 14.54
CA THR A 373 3.08 -13.76 13.80
C THR A 373 3.32 -12.58 14.74
N LYS A 374 4.57 -12.43 15.21
CA LYS A 374 4.93 -11.45 16.25
C LYS A 374 4.67 -10.03 15.77
N ALA A 375 3.59 -9.44 16.30
CA ALA A 375 3.09 -8.13 15.94
C ALA A 375 4.12 -7.01 16.18
N ARG A 376 4.78 -6.59 15.09
CA ARG A 376 5.31 -5.22 15.00
C ARG A 376 4.12 -4.27 15.11
N LYS A 377 4.27 -3.17 15.85
CA LYS A 377 3.13 -2.33 16.22
C LYS A 377 2.70 -1.32 15.14
N HIS A 378 3.01 -1.60 13.86
CA HIS A 378 2.66 -0.76 12.72
C HIS A 378 1.15 -0.48 12.63
N PHE A 379 0.33 -1.52 12.68
CA PHE A 379 -1.12 -1.39 12.51
C PHE A 379 -1.82 -0.87 13.77
N ASN A 380 -1.29 -1.19 14.96
CA ASN A 380 -1.68 -0.53 16.21
C ASN A 380 -1.41 0.98 16.17
N ASN A 381 -0.24 1.38 15.65
CA ASN A 381 0.11 2.78 15.44
C ASN A 381 -0.79 3.42 14.37
N LEU A 382 -0.96 2.82 13.20
CA LEU A 382 -1.82 3.35 12.12
C LEU A 382 -3.26 3.57 12.60
N ALA A 383 -3.88 2.58 13.25
CA ALA A 383 -5.21 2.72 13.82
C ALA A 383 -5.27 3.90 14.83
N LYS A 384 -4.32 3.97 15.77
CA LYS A 384 -4.24 5.09 16.75
C LYS A 384 -3.98 6.45 16.12
N TRP A 385 -3.16 6.51 15.08
CA TRP A 385 -2.78 7.74 14.39
C TRP A 385 -3.92 8.29 13.55
N SER A 386 -4.77 7.44 12.97
CA SER A 386 -6.02 7.86 12.32
C SER A 386 -7.10 8.17 13.36
N GLY A 387 -7.13 7.39 14.45
CA GLY A 387 -7.96 7.63 15.63
C GLY A 387 -8.93 6.51 16.02
N HIS A 388 -8.86 5.39 15.30
CA HIS A 388 -9.73 4.23 15.39
C HIS A 388 -9.45 3.33 16.60
N GLY A 389 -10.44 2.51 16.96
CA GLY A 389 -10.24 1.40 17.88
C GLY A 389 -9.29 0.34 17.31
N TYR A 390 -8.59 -0.38 18.19
CA TYR A 390 -7.71 -1.49 17.81
C TYR A 390 -7.83 -2.62 18.82
N LYS A 391 -8.26 -3.79 18.36
CA LYS A 391 -8.16 -5.07 19.08
C LYS A 391 -7.33 -6.03 18.23
N ALA A 392 -6.69 -7.01 18.85
CA ALA A 392 -5.93 -8.04 18.14
C ALA A 392 -6.02 -9.38 18.87
N SER A 393 -6.19 -10.47 18.12
CA SER A 393 -6.20 -11.83 18.67
C SER A 393 -5.07 -12.66 18.07
N GLY A 394 -4.25 -13.24 18.95
CA GLY A 394 -3.23 -14.23 18.57
C GLY A 394 -3.80 -15.64 18.66
N GLY A 395 -3.68 -16.44 17.59
CA GLY A 395 -4.28 -17.77 17.56
C GLY A 395 -3.66 -18.73 16.53
N PRO A 396 -4.07 -20.01 16.54
CA PRO A 396 -3.70 -20.98 15.52
C PRO A 396 -4.48 -20.75 14.21
N ASN A 397 -4.18 -21.55 13.18
CA ASN A 397 -4.96 -21.68 11.96
C ASN A 397 -5.55 -23.12 11.84
N PRO A 398 -6.88 -23.34 11.94
CA PRO A 398 -8.00 -22.39 11.84
C PRO A 398 -8.17 -21.40 13.00
N VAL A 399 -8.82 -20.26 12.74
CA VAL A 399 -9.09 -19.22 13.76
C VAL A 399 -10.22 -19.63 14.70
N ASN A 400 -10.15 -19.20 15.97
CA ASN A 400 -11.27 -19.36 16.87
C ASN A 400 -12.40 -18.38 16.49
N VAL A 401 -13.51 -18.94 16.01
CA VAL A 401 -14.70 -18.17 15.58
C VAL A 401 -15.35 -17.46 16.77
N ALA A 402 -15.44 -18.11 17.93
CA ALA A 402 -16.06 -17.51 19.12
C ALA A 402 -15.28 -16.27 19.61
N ASP A 403 -13.94 -16.36 19.66
CA ASP A 403 -13.09 -15.22 20.04
C ASP A 403 -13.18 -14.08 19.01
N THR A 404 -13.19 -14.43 17.72
CA THR A 404 -13.26 -13.45 16.62
C THR A 404 -14.59 -12.69 16.64
N VAL A 405 -15.71 -13.41 16.74
CA VAL A 405 -17.05 -12.84 16.87
C VAL A 405 -17.20 -12.07 18.18
N GLY A 406 -16.60 -12.55 19.28
CA GLY A 406 -16.55 -11.86 20.56
C GLY A 406 -15.90 -10.47 20.49
N MET A 407 -14.69 -10.38 19.90
CA MET A 407 -14.01 -9.09 19.70
C MET A 407 -14.80 -8.13 18.80
N VAL A 408 -15.42 -8.64 17.74
CA VAL A 408 -16.23 -7.82 16.83
C VAL A 408 -17.48 -7.31 17.53
N ARG A 409 -18.20 -8.17 18.27
CA ARG A 409 -19.35 -7.77 19.09
C ARG A 409 -18.98 -6.69 20.11
N GLU A 410 -17.84 -6.85 20.79
CA GLU A 410 -17.32 -5.86 21.72
C GLU A 410 -17.04 -4.53 21.02
N ALA A 411 -16.36 -4.54 19.86
CA ALA A 411 -16.07 -3.33 19.08
C ALA A 411 -17.33 -2.63 18.53
N ILE A 412 -18.39 -3.37 18.21
CA ILE A 412 -19.70 -2.80 17.83
C ILE A 412 -20.38 -2.17 19.05
N GLY A 413 -20.33 -2.81 20.22
CA GLY A 413 -20.91 -2.30 21.47
C GLY A 413 -20.20 -1.07 22.02
N ASP A 414 -18.87 -1.00 21.88
CA ASP A 414 -18.02 0.14 22.27
C ASP A 414 -18.20 1.37 21.34
N MET A 415 -18.90 1.22 20.20
CA MET A 415 -18.94 2.24 19.15
C MET A 415 -19.89 3.41 19.47
N ASP A 416 -19.36 4.63 19.34
CA ASP A 416 -20.13 5.88 19.41
C ASP A 416 -20.84 6.15 18.08
N LEU A 417 -22.10 5.73 17.99
CA LEU A 417 -22.94 5.90 16.79
C LEU A 417 -23.40 7.35 16.55
N SER A 418 -23.05 8.31 17.42
CA SER A 418 -23.25 9.73 17.16
C SER A 418 -22.14 10.35 16.30
N ARG A 419 -21.02 9.64 16.16
CA ARG A 419 -19.92 10.01 15.28
C ARG A 419 -20.15 9.54 13.85
N HIS A 420 -19.49 10.24 12.94
CA HIS A 420 -19.34 9.86 11.55
C HIS A 420 -18.32 8.72 11.42
#